data_AF-A0AAE0A9L4-F1
#
_entry.id   AF-A0AAE0A9L4-F1
#
_cell.length_a   1.000
_cell.length_b   1.000
_cell.length_c   1.000
_cell.angle_alpha   90.00
_cell.angle_beta   90.00
_cell.angle_gamma   90.00
#
_symmetry.space_group_name_H-M   'P 1'
#
loop_
_entity.id
_entity.type
_entity.pdbx_description
1 polymer ?
#
loop_
_entity_poly.entity_id
_entity_poly.type
_entity_poly.pdbx_seq_one_letter_code
_entity_poly.pdbx_strand_id
1 'polypeptide(L)'
;MPLVTSFVHPSMIEMLDAAIEDAVERGSWIDSLSVLPSSFGLQDASKILSLCPTVLSALKDNKALILGESYIFSNGFVKGVYDRVEKEMEAFSLSGSSDIITE
;
A
#
# COMPACT_ATOMS: atom_id res chain seq x y z
N MET A 1 -22.69 9.03 -6.76
CA MET A 1 -23.01 7.61 -6.48
C MET A 1 -23.03 7.38 -4.97
N PRO A 2 -24.02 6.66 -4.41
CA PRO A 2 -24.07 6.40 -2.98
C PRO A 2 -22.98 5.42 -2.52
N LEU A 3 -22.27 5.78 -1.44
CA LEU A 3 -21.37 4.89 -0.70
C LEU A 3 -22.11 4.28 0.50
N VAL A 4 -21.41 4.01 1.60
CA VAL A 4 -22.01 3.49 2.82
C VAL A 4 -22.55 4.63 3.67
N THR A 5 -21.76 5.69 3.85
CA THR A 5 -22.17 6.85 4.66
C THR A 5 -22.28 8.15 3.86
N SER A 6 -21.65 8.19 2.68
CA SER A 6 -21.45 9.41 1.88
C SER A 6 -21.85 9.24 0.42
N PHE A 7 -21.81 10.31 -0.36
CA PHE A 7 -21.92 10.26 -1.83
C PHE A 7 -20.59 10.66 -2.46
N VAL A 8 -20.20 9.95 -3.52
CA VAL A 8 -18.98 10.23 -4.28
C VAL A 8 -19.31 10.69 -5.69
N HIS A 9 -18.58 11.69 -6.17
CA HIS A 9 -18.59 12.10 -7.57
C HIS A 9 -17.53 11.31 -8.36
N PRO A 10 -17.78 10.90 -9.63
CA PRO A 10 -16.82 10.11 -10.41
C PRO A 10 -15.39 10.69 -10.45
N SER A 11 -15.24 12.01 -10.49
CA SER A 11 -13.92 12.66 -10.47
C SER A 11 -13.08 12.33 -9.23
N MET A 12 -13.70 12.02 -8.08
CA MET A 12 -12.96 11.58 -6.89
C MET A 12 -12.41 10.16 -7.04
N ILE A 13 -13.12 9.30 -7.77
CA ILE A 13 -12.64 7.96 -8.10
C ILE A 13 -11.45 8.08 -9.05
N GLU A 14 -11.55 8.92 -10.07
CA GLU A 14 -10.47 9.20 -11.03
C GLU A 14 -9.21 9.75 -10.34
N MET A 15 -9.38 10.71 -9.42
CA MET A 15 -8.25 11.28 -8.66
C MET A 15 -7.59 10.24 -7.75
N LEU A 16 -8.38 9.42 -7.05
CA LEU A 16 -7.82 8.37 -6.21
C LEU A 16 -7.15 7.29 -7.06
N ASP A 17 -7.75 6.91 -8.20
CA ASP A 17 -7.19 5.91 -9.11
C ASP A 17 -5.82 6.34 -9.64
N ALA A 18 -5.68 7.60 -10.07
CA ALA A 18 -4.39 8.16 -10.51
C ALA A 18 -3.34 8.20 -9.39
N ALA A 19 -3.73 8.50 -8.15
CA ALA A 19 -2.82 8.45 -7.00
C ALA A 19 -2.35 7.02 -6.69
N ILE A 20 -3.24 6.04 -6.87
CA ILE A 20 -2.91 4.61 -6.71
C ILE A 20 -1.99 4.15 -7.85
N GLU A 21 -2.25 4.56 -9.09
CA GLU A 21 -1.39 4.28 -10.24
C GLU A 21 0.04 4.75 -9.98
N ASP A 22 0.23 6.01 -9.58
CA ASP A 22 1.55 6.55 -9.26
C ASP A 22 2.23 5.76 -8.13
N ALA A 23 1.50 5.42 -7.07
CA ALA A 23 2.04 4.61 -5.97
C ALA A 23 2.47 3.20 -6.42
N VAL A 24 1.67 2.56 -7.27
CA VAL A 24 1.96 1.21 -7.78
C VAL A 24 3.16 1.23 -8.73
N GLU A 25 3.20 2.18 -9.67
CA GLU A 25 4.29 2.31 -10.65
C GLU A 25 5.63 2.66 -9.99
N ARG A 26 5.61 3.45 -8.91
CA ARG A 26 6.82 3.85 -8.18
C ARG A 26 7.31 2.83 -7.16
N GLY A 27 6.63 1.69 -7.01
CA GLY A 27 7.01 0.70 -5.99
C GLY A 27 6.77 1.22 -4.57
N SER A 28 5.71 1.98 -4.35
CA SER A 28 5.33 2.59 -3.07
C SER A 28 4.06 1.94 -2.47
N TRP A 29 3.50 2.59 -1.46
CA TRP A 29 2.21 2.29 -0.85
C TRP A 29 1.39 3.57 -0.67
N ILE A 30 0.09 3.43 -0.47
CA ILE A 30 -0.82 4.56 -0.24
C ILE A 30 -1.95 4.16 0.71
N ASP A 31 -2.32 5.08 1.61
CA ASP A 31 -3.58 5.02 2.36
C ASP A 31 -4.62 5.89 1.66
N SER A 32 -5.70 5.27 1.18
CA SER A 32 -6.78 5.96 0.46
C SER A 32 -7.45 7.04 1.31
N LEU A 33 -7.53 6.86 2.63
CA LEU A 33 -8.12 7.86 3.53
C LEU A 33 -7.28 9.13 3.64
N SER A 34 -5.99 9.08 3.30
CA SER A 34 -5.13 10.27 3.24
C SER A 34 -5.39 11.15 2.01
N VAL A 35 -6.01 10.59 0.96
CA VAL A 35 -6.37 11.29 -0.28
C VAL A 35 -7.83 11.73 -0.27
N LEU A 36 -8.71 10.92 0.31
CA LEU A 36 -10.13 11.19 0.39
C LEU A 36 -10.44 12.29 1.41
N PRO A 37 -11.57 13.01 1.28
CA PRO A 37 -12.02 13.94 2.30
C PRO A 37 -12.19 13.25 3.67
N SER A 38 -11.90 13.97 4.76
CA SER A 38 -11.92 13.41 6.12
C SER A 38 -13.28 12.91 6.61
N SER A 39 -14.37 13.22 5.90
CA SER A 39 -15.69 12.66 6.16
C SER A 39 -15.84 11.19 5.73
N PHE A 40 -14.92 10.67 4.91
CA PHE A 40 -14.98 9.31 4.39
C PHE A 40 -14.41 8.34 5.43
N GLY A 41 -15.16 7.30 5.74
CA GLY A 41 -14.70 6.21 6.60
C GLY A 41 -14.08 5.06 5.82
N LEU A 42 -13.53 4.08 6.55
CA LEU A 42 -12.94 2.85 5.99
C LEU A 42 -13.85 2.14 4.98
N GLN A 43 -15.14 2.02 5.31
CA GLN A 43 -16.12 1.34 4.45
C GLN A 43 -16.40 2.11 3.15
N ASP A 44 -16.35 3.44 3.20
CA ASP A 44 -16.48 4.28 2.02
C ASP A 44 -15.22 4.17 1.14
N ALA A 45 -14.03 4.16 1.75
CA ALA A 45 -12.76 3.95 1.04
C ALA A 45 -12.73 2.60 0.33
N SER A 46 -13.06 1.50 1.01
CA SER A 46 -13.12 0.16 0.41
C SER A 46 -14.06 0.12 -0.80
N LYS A 47 -15.22 0.77 -0.69
CA LYS A 47 -16.18 0.84 -1.80
C LYS A 47 -15.65 1.66 -2.96
N ILE A 48 -14.99 2.79 -2.72
CA ILE A 48 -14.33 3.57 -3.79
C ILE A 48 -13.24 2.74 -4.46
N LEU A 49 -12.39 2.05 -3.69
CA LEU A 49 -11.31 1.22 -4.23
C LEU A 49 -11.81 0.12 -5.17
N SER A 50 -12.97 -0.47 -4.88
CA SER A 50 -13.58 -1.47 -5.77
C SER A 50 -14.00 -0.90 -7.15
N LEU A 51 -14.00 0.41 -7.30
CA LEU A 51 -14.40 1.14 -8.51
C LEU A 51 -13.20 1.70 -9.29
N CYS A 52 -11.99 1.63 -8.72
CA CYS A 52 -10.75 2.12 -9.30
C CYS A 52 -10.20 1.11 -10.33
N PRO A 53 -10.15 1.44 -11.64
CA PRO A 53 -9.62 0.54 -12.66
C PRO A 53 -8.20 0.05 -12.40
N THR A 54 -7.34 0.91 -11.85
CA THR A 54 -5.95 0.59 -11.51
C THR A 54 -5.86 -0.42 -10.39
N VAL A 55 -6.74 -0.33 -9.39
CA VAL A 55 -6.81 -1.35 -8.32
C VAL A 55 -7.18 -2.71 -8.91
N LEU A 56 -8.21 -2.74 -9.76
CA LEU A 56 -8.69 -3.99 -10.38
C LEU A 56 -7.62 -4.62 -11.27
N SER A 57 -6.90 -3.82 -12.07
CA SER A 57 -5.83 -4.31 -12.94
C SER A 57 -4.59 -4.74 -12.14
N ALA A 58 -4.19 -3.97 -11.13
CA ALA A 58 -3.01 -4.28 -10.31
C ALA A 58 -3.20 -5.55 -9.47
N LEU A 59 -4.41 -5.80 -8.96
CA LEU A 59 -4.72 -7.07 -8.27
C LEU A 59 -4.69 -8.24 -9.23
N LYS A 60 -5.29 -8.09 -10.42
CA LYS A 60 -5.30 -9.14 -11.45
C LYS A 60 -3.89 -9.49 -11.95
N ASP A 61 -3.06 -8.48 -12.14
CA ASP A 61 -1.68 -8.62 -12.60
C ASP A 61 -0.70 -9.01 -11.48
N ASN A 62 -1.19 -9.16 -10.24
CA ASN A 62 -0.37 -9.40 -9.06
C ASN A 62 0.77 -8.36 -8.92
N LYS A 63 0.43 -7.09 -9.10
CA LYS A 63 1.32 -5.93 -8.93
C LYS A 63 1.11 -5.22 -7.60
N ALA A 64 -0.05 -5.39 -6.97
CA ALA A 64 -0.39 -4.75 -5.70
C ALA A 64 -1.20 -5.68 -4.78
N LEU A 65 -1.26 -5.32 -3.51
CA LEU A 65 -2.01 -5.96 -2.44
C LEU A 65 -2.84 -4.89 -1.72
N ILE A 66 -4.06 -5.25 -1.32
CA ILE A 66 -4.86 -4.43 -0.40
C ILE A 66 -4.69 -4.97 1.01
N LEU A 67 -4.43 -4.08 1.97
CA LEU A 67 -4.40 -4.41 3.39
C LEU A 67 -5.51 -3.64 4.11
N GLY A 68 -6.41 -4.37 4.78
CA GLY A 68 -7.60 -3.76 5.37
C GLY A 68 -8.49 -3.13 4.31
N GLU A 69 -9.07 -1.98 4.61
CA GLU A 69 -10.07 -1.32 3.78
C GLU A 69 -9.55 -0.14 2.96
N SER A 70 -8.37 0.40 3.29
CA SER A 70 -7.89 1.65 2.69
C SER A 70 -6.47 1.61 2.15
N TYR A 71 -5.65 0.63 2.52
CA TYR A 71 -4.24 0.62 2.15
C TYR A 71 -3.98 -0.22 0.91
N ILE A 72 -3.15 0.30 0.01
CA ILE A 72 -2.68 -0.38 -1.20
C ILE A 72 -1.16 -0.38 -1.17
N PHE A 73 -0.58 -1.56 -1.30
CA PHE A 73 0.86 -1.78 -1.33
C PHE A 73 1.24 -2.34 -2.69
N SER A 74 2.20 -1.72 -3.37
CA SER A 74 2.82 -2.37 -4.52
C SER A 74 3.67 -3.57 -4.07
N ASN A 75 3.77 -4.59 -4.92
CA ASN A 75 4.66 -5.71 -4.65
C ASN A 75 6.14 -5.27 -4.65
N GLY A 76 6.48 -4.19 -5.36
CA GLY A 76 7.80 -3.55 -5.28
C GLY A 76 8.10 -3.02 -3.88
N PHE A 77 7.15 -2.34 -3.25
CA PHE A 77 7.28 -1.87 -1.88
C PHE A 77 7.44 -3.03 -0.90
N VAL A 78 6.57 -4.05 -0.99
CA VAL A 78 6.60 -5.21 -0.10
C VAL A 78 7.95 -5.94 -0.20
N LYS A 79 8.44 -6.17 -1.43
CA LYS A 79 9.76 -6.76 -1.64
C LYS A 79 10.86 -5.89 -1.02
N GLY A 80 10.84 -4.58 -1.22
CA GLY A 80 11.82 -3.67 -0.63
C GLY A 80 11.86 -3.72 0.90
N VAL A 81 10.71 -3.91 1.55
CA VAL A 81 10.64 -4.14 3.00
C VAL A 81 11.31 -5.46 3.39
N TYR A 82 10.99 -6.56 2.70
CA TYR A 82 11.63 -7.87 2.97
C TYR A 82 13.14 -7.83 2.77
N ASP A 83 13.61 -7.32 1.63
CA ASP A 83 15.04 -7.21 1.30
C ASP A 83 15.79 -6.41 2.39
N ARG A 84 15.17 -5.36 2.91
CA ARG A 84 15.76 -4.55 3.99
C ARG A 84 15.82 -5.31 5.32
N VAL A 85 14.75 -6.00 5.68
CA VAL A 85 14.69 -6.79 6.92
C VAL A 85 15.72 -7.93 6.88
N GLU A 86 15.84 -8.62 5.75
CA GLU A 86 16.85 -9.68 5.55
C GLU A 86 18.27 -9.13 5.71
N LYS A 87 18.57 -8.00 5.05
CA LYS A 87 19.88 -7.34 5.17
C LYS A 87 20.20 -6.89 6.61
N GLU A 88 19.22 -6.35 7.33
CA GLU A 88 19.41 -5.95 8.73
C GLU A 88 19.66 -7.19 9.61
N MET A 89 18.96 -8.30 9.38
CA MET A 89 19.17 -9.58 10.08
C MET A 89 20.58 -10.16 9.85
N GLU A 90 21.09 -10.11 8.61
CA GLU A 90 22.47 -10.50 8.30
C GLU A 90 23.49 -9.63 9.04
N ALA A 91 23.26 -8.32 9.10
CA ALA A 91 24.13 -7.39 9.82
C ALA A 91 24.18 -7.68 11.33
N PHE A 92 23.04 -8.00 11.96
CA PHE A 92 23.01 -8.42 13.36
C PHE A 92 23.74 -9.74 13.60
N SER A 93 23.65 -10.69 12.68
CA SER A 93 24.30 -12.00 12.78
C SER A 93 25.83 -11.88 12.71
N LEU A 94 26.35 -10.97 11.90
CA LEU A 94 27.79 -10.67 11.83
C LEU A 94 28.30 -9.98 13.10
N SER A 95 27.52 -9.06 13.65
CA SER A 95 27.82 -8.35 14.92
C SER A 95 28.00 -9.31 16.10
N GLY A 96 27.13 -10.32 16.24
CA GLY A 96 27.18 -11.27 17.35
C GLY A 96 28.34 -12.28 17.34
N SER A 97 29.08 -12.40 16.24
CA SER A 97 30.23 -13.32 16.14
C SER A 97 31.58 -12.69 16.53
N SER A 98 31.60 -11.39 16.82
CA SER A 98 32.83 -10.63 17.09
C SER A 98 33.31 -10.70 18.55
N ASP A 99 32.49 -11.21 19.47
CA ASP A 99 32.74 -11.15 20.93
C ASP A 99 33.30 -12.44 21.55
N ILE A 100 33.73 -13.44 20.74
CA ILE A 100 34.37 -14.66 21.25
C ILE A 100 35.83 -14.73 20.80
N ILE A 101 36.65 -13.74 21.14
CA ILE A 101 38.11 -13.91 21.22
C ILE A 101 38.65 -13.19 22.47
N THR A 102 39.23 -14.00 23.37
CA THR A 102 40.24 -13.74 24.42
C THR A 102 39.87 -13.01 25.71
N GLU A 103 39.89 -13.74 26.84
CA GLU A 103 41.06 -13.87 27.73
C GLU A 103 41.13 -15.28 28.36
#